data_AF-A0A1E9ZET2-F1
#
_entry.id   AF-A0A1E9ZET2-F1
#
_cell.length_a   1.000
_cell.length_b   1.000
_cell.length_c   1.000
_cell.angle_alpha   90.00
_cell.angle_beta   90.00
_cell.angle_gamma   90.00
#
_symmetry.space_group_name_H-M   'P 1'
#
loop_
_entity.id
_entity.type
_entity.pdbx_description
1 polymer ?
#
loop_
_entity_poly.entity_id
_entity_poly.type
_entity_poly.pdbx_seq_one_letter_code
_entity_poly.pdbx_strand_id
1 'polypeptide(L)'
;MHLTWTSYTEEYATDLGLTLDDIQTIFTSPTAFRERVSGPIYAYVDQGIRATIDTHTCAVLRVEYDLDPDALDDWYFTPQAIDDCKHLKTTPTAVVDSIDDAQPYPAARMCTIYRGAYDVLANEPKNQIVSIKPAGTFTSTDQQSIRRISGGTPTGSMPTSTTELLNRARRAGFAVSVAGSGHHKIWGSSTSGQGLSVTIPATASDHRGLLNAVMQIRSTFGVDLRLL
;
A
#
# COMPACT_ATOMS: atom_id res chain seq x y z
N MET A 1 3.55 20.74 -33.63
CA MET A 1 4.45 19.65 -34.02
C MET A 1 3.57 18.54 -34.56
N HIS A 2 3.89 17.89 -35.68
CA HIS A 2 3.07 16.78 -36.18
C HIS A 2 3.75 15.48 -35.73
N LEU A 3 3.20 14.87 -34.69
CA LEU A 3 3.71 13.62 -34.15
C LEU A 3 3.37 12.44 -35.04
N THR A 4 4.26 11.45 -35.03
CA THR A 4 4.02 10.11 -35.57
C THR A 4 4.52 9.09 -34.56
N TRP A 5 4.02 7.86 -34.60
CA TRP A 5 4.56 6.76 -33.80
C TRP A 5 4.91 5.59 -34.71
N THR A 6 5.74 4.69 -34.20
CA THR A 6 5.89 3.36 -34.81
C THR A 6 4.67 2.50 -34.46
N SER A 7 4.34 1.50 -35.29
CA SER A 7 3.17 0.63 -35.10
C SER A 7 3.14 -0.06 -33.73
N TYR A 8 4.30 -0.43 -33.21
CA TYR A 8 4.43 -1.06 -31.88
C TYR A 8 4.14 -0.07 -30.75
N THR A 9 4.59 1.18 -30.89
CA THR A 9 4.34 2.23 -29.91
C THR A 9 2.86 2.61 -29.88
N GLU A 10 2.19 2.62 -31.03
CA GLU A 10 0.76 2.90 -31.15
C GLU A 10 -0.08 1.82 -30.44
N GLU A 11 0.24 0.53 -30.62
CA GLU A 11 -0.46 -0.56 -29.95
C GLU A 11 -0.37 -0.43 -28.42
N TYR A 12 0.83 -0.18 -27.90
CA TYR A 12 1.02 -0.02 -26.47
C TYR A 12 0.34 1.24 -25.92
N ALA A 13 0.41 2.36 -26.64
CA ALA A 13 -0.28 3.58 -26.22
C ALA A 13 -1.80 3.40 -26.20
N THR A 14 -2.35 2.65 -27.16
CA THR A 14 -3.77 2.29 -27.20
C THR A 14 -4.16 1.42 -26.01
N ASP A 15 -3.30 0.47 -25.61
CA ASP A 15 -3.47 -0.36 -24.40
C ASP A 15 -3.50 0.49 -23.11
N LEU A 16 -2.73 1.59 -23.08
CA LEU A 16 -2.80 2.60 -22.02
C LEU A 16 -3.99 3.57 -22.15
N GLY A 17 -4.76 3.49 -23.24
CA GLY A 17 -5.87 4.39 -23.53
C GLY A 17 -5.45 5.81 -23.95
N LEU A 18 -4.23 5.97 -24.49
CA LEU A 18 -3.65 7.25 -24.88
C LEU A 18 -3.73 7.48 -26.40
N THR A 19 -3.97 8.73 -26.78
CA THR A 19 -3.99 9.23 -28.16
C THR A 19 -2.75 10.08 -28.48
N LEU A 20 -2.59 10.47 -29.75
CA LEU A 20 -1.50 11.37 -30.15
C LEU A 20 -1.61 12.72 -29.46
N ASP A 21 -2.84 13.21 -29.28
CA ASP A 21 -3.10 14.50 -28.68
C ASP A 21 -2.76 14.49 -27.19
N ASP A 22 -2.99 13.36 -26.51
CA ASP A 22 -2.56 13.15 -25.12
C ASP A 22 -1.03 13.21 -25.02
N ILE A 23 -0.32 12.49 -25.89
CA ILE A 23 1.16 12.50 -25.93
C ILE A 23 1.70 13.88 -26.32
N GLN A 24 1.05 14.58 -27.25
CA GLN A 24 1.41 15.94 -27.64
C GLN A 24 1.28 16.90 -26.46
N THR A 25 0.28 16.68 -25.60
CA THR A 25 0.08 17.44 -24.36
C THR A 25 1.23 17.18 -23.39
N ILE A 26 1.68 15.93 -23.21
CA ILE A 26 2.86 15.63 -22.38
C ILE A 26 4.11 16.40 -22.86
N PHE A 27 4.39 16.41 -24.17
CA PHE A 27 5.58 17.10 -24.70
C PHE A 27 5.51 18.62 -24.66
N THR A 28 4.30 19.19 -24.55
CA THR A 28 4.09 20.65 -24.49
C THR A 28 3.75 21.13 -23.08
N SER A 29 3.58 20.20 -22.14
CA SER A 29 3.30 20.47 -20.74
C SER A 29 4.47 21.23 -20.13
N PRO A 30 4.22 22.40 -19.52
CA PRO A 30 5.27 23.19 -18.88
C PRO A 30 5.77 22.54 -17.58
N THR A 31 5.03 21.57 -17.03
CA THR A 31 5.35 20.85 -15.80
C THR A 31 5.96 19.48 -16.07
N ALA A 32 5.98 19.01 -17.32
CA ALA A 32 6.59 17.74 -17.65
C ALA A 32 8.08 17.75 -17.31
N PHE A 33 8.52 16.73 -16.58
CA PHE A 33 9.94 16.49 -16.38
C PHE A 33 10.55 16.06 -17.70
N ARG A 34 11.67 16.69 -18.09
CA ARG A 34 12.34 16.45 -19.37
C ARG A 34 13.76 15.96 -19.15
N GLU A 35 14.05 14.79 -19.70
CA GLU A 35 15.36 14.16 -19.67
C GLU A 35 15.92 14.00 -21.09
N ARG A 36 17.21 14.27 -21.27
CA ARG A 36 17.90 13.95 -22.52
C ARG A 36 18.46 12.53 -22.46
N VAL A 37 17.92 11.63 -23.28
CA VAL A 37 18.35 10.22 -23.33
C VAL A 37 19.62 10.07 -24.18
N SER A 38 19.59 10.55 -25.43
CA SER A 38 20.74 10.49 -26.34
C SER A 38 20.51 11.36 -27.57
N GLY A 39 21.51 12.14 -28.00
CA GLY A 39 21.41 12.89 -29.27
C GLY A 39 20.12 13.76 -29.33
N PRO A 40 19.25 13.58 -30.34
CA PRO A 40 17.95 14.24 -30.46
C PRO A 40 16.80 13.54 -29.70
N ILE A 41 17.08 12.47 -28.96
CA ILE A 41 16.10 11.67 -28.24
C ILE A 41 15.93 12.21 -26.81
N TYR A 42 14.68 12.50 -26.45
CA TYR A 42 14.29 13.00 -25.13
C TYR A 42 13.17 12.14 -24.55
N ALA A 43 13.16 11.98 -23.23
CA ALA A 43 12.05 11.44 -22.48
C ALA A 43 11.33 12.57 -21.74
N TYR A 44 10.01 12.52 -21.75
CA TYR A 44 9.15 13.41 -20.99
C TYR A 44 8.31 12.56 -20.05
N VAL A 45 8.21 13.01 -18.80
CA VAL A 45 7.38 12.38 -17.78
C VAL A 45 6.34 13.39 -17.34
N ASP A 46 5.07 13.01 -17.45
CA ASP A 46 3.95 13.79 -16.92
C ASP A 46 2.82 12.85 -16.50
N GLN A 47 2.15 13.17 -15.39
CA GLN A 47 1.00 12.42 -14.86
C GLN A 47 1.20 10.89 -14.77
N GLY A 48 2.41 10.43 -14.44
CA GLY A 48 2.74 9.00 -14.31
C GLY A 48 2.91 8.27 -15.66
N ILE A 49 3.06 9.00 -16.77
CA ILE A 49 3.37 8.47 -18.09
C ILE A 49 4.74 8.98 -18.53
N ARG A 50 5.57 8.06 -19.02
CA ARG A 50 6.86 8.36 -19.64
C ARG A 50 6.78 8.16 -21.15
N ALA A 51 6.95 9.25 -21.90
CA ALA A 51 6.96 9.25 -23.36
C ALA A 51 8.35 9.63 -23.89
N THR A 52 8.92 8.79 -24.76
CA THR A 52 10.22 9.02 -25.41
C THR A 52 10.02 9.41 -26.87
N ILE A 53 10.67 10.48 -27.30
CA ILE A 53 10.56 11.04 -28.65
C ILE A 53 11.93 11.31 -29.26
N ASP A 54 12.06 11.04 -30.57
CA ASP A 54 13.10 11.64 -31.40
C ASP A 54 12.62 13.02 -31.89
N THR A 55 13.22 14.07 -31.33
CA THR A 55 12.85 15.46 -31.65
C THR A 55 13.26 15.90 -33.05
N HIS A 56 14.14 15.16 -33.73
CA HIS A 56 14.52 15.45 -35.11
C HIS A 56 13.44 14.99 -36.08
N THR A 57 12.96 13.76 -35.90
CA THR A 57 11.95 13.13 -36.77
C THR A 57 10.52 13.35 -36.29
N CYS A 58 10.33 13.88 -35.07
CA CYS A 58 9.04 13.98 -34.39
C CYS A 58 8.34 12.62 -34.21
N ALA A 59 9.13 11.54 -34.13
CA ALA A 59 8.63 10.18 -33.94
C ALA A 59 8.63 9.80 -32.45
N VAL A 60 7.47 9.40 -31.94
CA VAL A 60 7.31 8.80 -30.61
C VAL A 60 7.87 7.38 -30.66
N LEU A 61 8.91 7.15 -29.88
CA LEU A 61 9.66 5.89 -29.86
C LEU A 61 9.10 4.92 -28.83
N ARG A 62 8.66 5.44 -27.68
CA ARG A 62 8.17 4.62 -26.56
C ARG A 62 7.18 5.40 -25.71
N VAL A 63 6.15 4.72 -25.24
CA VAL A 63 5.22 5.23 -24.21
C VAL A 63 5.05 4.13 -23.18
N GLU A 64 5.17 4.47 -21.91
CA GLU A 64 5.08 3.53 -20.79
C GLU A 64 4.60 4.25 -19.52
N TYR A 65 4.18 3.48 -18.52
CA TYR A 65 4.02 4.04 -17.18
C TYR A 65 5.37 4.48 -16.64
N ASP A 66 5.39 5.60 -15.92
CA ASP A 66 6.52 5.94 -15.09
C ASP A 66 6.51 5.04 -13.84
N LEU A 67 7.58 4.26 -13.69
CA LEU A 67 7.77 3.30 -12.60
C LEU A 67 8.99 3.66 -11.76
N ASP A 68 9.44 4.91 -11.83
CA ASP A 68 10.49 5.42 -10.95
C ASP A 68 10.02 5.31 -9.47
N PRO A 69 10.76 4.60 -8.60
CA PRO A 69 10.42 4.50 -7.18
C PRO A 69 10.26 5.85 -6.48
N ASP A 70 11.06 6.85 -6.85
CA ASP A 70 10.98 8.19 -6.24
C ASP A 70 9.66 8.89 -6.61
N ALA A 71 9.09 8.57 -7.78
CA ALA A 71 7.81 9.10 -8.24
C ALA A 71 6.60 8.32 -7.69
N LEU A 72 6.84 7.16 -7.07
CA LEU A 72 5.83 6.24 -6.56
C LEU A 72 5.94 6.01 -5.04
N ASP A 73 6.57 6.92 -4.30
CA ASP A 73 6.77 6.81 -2.85
C ASP A 73 7.34 5.44 -2.41
N ASP A 74 8.37 4.98 -3.14
CA ASP A 74 9.04 3.68 -2.97
C ASP A 74 8.15 2.45 -3.23
N TRP A 75 6.95 2.61 -3.79
CA TRP A 75 6.09 1.50 -4.19
C TRP A 75 6.53 0.85 -5.50
N TYR A 76 6.63 -0.48 -5.47
CA TYR A 76 6.92 -1.30 -6.64
C TYR A 76 5.65 -2.00 -7.12
N PHE A 77 5.39 -1.97 -8.42
CA PHE A 77 4.25 -2.63 -9.02
C PHE A 77 4.63 -4.00 -9.55
N THR A 78 3.87 -5.02 -9.16
CA THR A 78 3.98 -6.35 -9.80
C THR A 78 3.45 -6.30 -11.24
N PRO A 79 3.85 -7.22 -12.13
CA PRO A 79 3.30 -7.28 -13.49
C PRO A 79 1.76 -7.34 -13.51
N GLN A 80 1.16 -8.07 -12.57
CA GLN A 80 -0.30 -8.11 -12.41
C GLN A 80 -0.88 -6.74 -12.07
N ALA A 81 -0.27 -5.98 -11.15
CA ALA A 81 -0.74 -4.64 -10.81
C ALA A 81 -0.60 -3.66 -11.98
N ILE A 82 0.44 -3.80 -12.81
CA ILE A 82 0.59 -3.01 -14.05
C ILE A 82 -0.55 -3.33 -15.02
N ASP A 83 -0.87 -4.62 -15.19
CA ASP A 83 -2.00 -5.02 -16.03
C ASP A 83 -3.33 -4.53 -15.46
N ASP A 84 -3.51 -4.57 -14.14
CA ASP A 84 -4.71 -4.04 -13.48
C ASP A 84 -4.87 -2.52 -13.74
N CYS A 85 -3.77 -1.74 -13.73
CA CYS A 85 -3.80 -0.30 -14.09
C CYS A 85 -4.35 -0.08 -15.50
N LYS A 86 -3.92 -0.88 -16.48
CA LYS A 86 -4.39 -0.80 -17.88
C LYS A 86 -5.88 -1.07 -17.98
N HIS A 87 -6.34 -2.16 -17.35
CA HIS A 87 -7.75 -2.55 -17.35
C HIS A 87 -8.65 -1.49 -16.70
N LEU A 88 -8.15 -0.84 -15.64
CA LEU A 88 -8.85 0.23 -14.94
C LEU A 88 -8.68 1.61 -15.58
N LYS A 89 -7.86 1.72 -16.63
CA LYS A 89 -7.52 2.99 -17.30
C LYS A 89 -7.00 4.04 -16.33
N THR A 90 -6.08 3.64 -15.45
CA THR A 90 -5.44 4.48 -14.43
C THR A 90 -3.92 4.40 -14.55
N THR A 91 -3.21 5.26 -13.82
CA THR A 91 -1.74 5.25 -13.74
C THR A 91 -1.27 4.75 -12.37
N PRO A 92 -0.04 4.19 -12.25
CA PRO A 92 0.58 3.85 -10.99
C PRO A 92 0.60 5.02 -9.98
N THR A 93 0.94 6.23 -10.43
CA THR A 93 0.90 7.44 -9.59
C THR A 93 -0.50 7.67 -9.02
N ALA A 94 -1.55 7.63 -9.84
CA ALA A 94 -2.92 7.80 -9.35
C ALA A 94 -3.37 6.69 -8.38
N VAL A 95 -2.80 5.49 -8.52
CA VAL A 95 -3.03 4.39 -7.56
C VAL A 95 -2.33 4.68 -6.24
N VAL A 96 -1.08 5.14 -6.25
CA VAL A 96 -0.34 5.54 -5.04
C VAL A 96 -1.04 6.71 -4.35
N ASP A 97 -1.42 7.75 -5.08
CA ASP A 97 -2.21 8.88 -4.55
C ASP A 97 -3.50 8.39 -3.87
N SER A 98 -4.13 7.34 -4.40
CA SER A 98 -5.35 6.77 -3.82
C SER A 98 -5.11 5.99 -2.51
N ILE A 99 -3.87 5.58 -2.23
CA ILE A 99 -3.47 4.86 -1.01
C ILE A 99 -3.32 5.83 0.16
N ASP A 100 -2.78 7.03 -0.06
CA ASP A 100 -2.42 7.99 0.99
C ASP A 100 -3.59 8.36 1.91
N ASP A 101 -4.78 8.52 1.33
CA ASP A 101 -6.01 8.84 2.06
C ASP A 101 -6.89 7.62 2.36
N ALA A 102 -6.48 6.42 1.94
CA ALA A 102 -7.31 5.23 2.03
C ALA A 102 -7.29 4.60 3.42
N GLN A 103 -8.44 4.07 3.83
CA GLN A 103 -8.53 3.26 5.05
C GLN A 103 -7.89 1.88 4.80
N PRO A 104 -6.90 1.46 5.60
CA PRO A 104 -6.31 0.13 5.50
C PRO A 104 -7.17 -0.94 6.17
N TYR A 105 -7.24 -2.11 5.55
CA TYR A 105 -7.92 -3.33 6.01
C TYR A 105 -6.99 -4.55 5.88
N PRO A 106 -7.04 -5.51 6.80
CA PRO A 106 -6.19 -6.69 6.72
C PRO A 106 -6.59 -7.61 5.55
N ALA A 107 -5.60 -8.18 4.88
CA ALA A 107 -5.76 -9.24 3.89
C ALA A 107 -4.85 -10.44 4.16
N ALA A 108 -5.13 -11.54 3.46
CA ALA A 108 -4.35 -12.75 3.55
C ALA A 108 -2.89 -12.51 3.12
N ARG A 109 -1.98 -13.41 3.55
CA ARG A 109 -0.59 -13.46 3.09
C ARG A 109 0.22 -12.18 3.36
N MET A 110 0.05 -11.59 4.55
CA MET A 110 0.77 -10.37 4.97
C MET A 110 0.54 -9.18 4.03
N CYS A 111 -0.68 -9.06 3.51
CA CYS A 111 -1.08 -7.94 2.66
C CYS A 111 -2.11 -7.05 3.38
N THR A 112 -2.19 -5.81 2.92
CA THR A 112 -3.16 -4.80 3.33
C THR A 112 -4.02 -4.44 2.12
N ILE A 113 -5.32 -4.27 2.33
CA ILE A 113 -6.23 -3.67 1.36
C ILE A 113 -6.40 -2.21 1.73
N TYR A 114 -6.02 -1.31 0.83
CA TYR A 114 -6.36 0.11 0.91
C TYR A 114 -7.64 0.34 0.12
N ARG A 115 -8.66 0.91 0.77
CA ARG A 115 -9.92 1.25 0.09
C ARG A 115 -10.01 2.76 -0.11
N GLY A 116 -9.76 3.19 -1.34
CA GLY A 116 -9.89 4.57 -1.81
C GLY A 116 -10.75 4.63 -3.07
N ALA A 117 -10.27 5.32 -4.11
CA ALA A 117 -10.87 5.27 -5.45
C ALA A 117 -10.88 3.84 -6.02
N TYR A 118 -9.87 3.05 -5.66
CA TYR A 118 -9.74 1.64 -5.95
C TYR A 118 -9.54 0.85 -4.66
N ASP A 119 -9.79 -0.46 -4.75
CA ASP A 119 -9.34 -1.42 -3.76
C ASP A 119 -7.92 -1.86 -4.17
N VAL A 120 -6.91 -1.47 -3.39
CA VAL A 120 -5.49 -1.77 -3.67
C VAL A 120 -4.97 -2.80 -2.69
N LEU A 121 -4.48 -3.94 -3.18
CA LEU A 121 -3.84 -4.97 -2.38
C LEU A 121 -2.32 -4.76 -2.37
N ALA A 122 -1.77 -4.44 -1.21
CA ALA A 122 -0.37 -4.11 -1.02
C ALA A 122 0.32 -5.09 -0.06
N ASN A 123 1.57 -5.44 -0.35
CA ASN A 123 2.48 -6.11 0.55
C ASN A 123 3.45 -5.06 1.13
N GLU A 124 3.04 -4.42 2.23
CA GLU A 124 3.82 -3.34 2.87
C GLU A 124 5.26 -3.76 3.23
N PRO A 125 5.53 -4.96 3.79
CA PRO A 125 6.92 -5.34 4.10
C PRO A 125 7.86 -5.39 2.89
N LYS A 126 7.31 -5.47 1.67
CA LYS A 126 8.07 -5.47 0.41
C LYS A 126 7.88 -4.19 -0.39
N ASN A 127 7.11 -3.22 0.11
CA ASN A 127 6.64 -2.05 -0.64
C ASN A 127 6.07 -2.43 -2.02
N GLN A 128 5.24 -3.47 -2.08
CA GLN A 128 4.76 -4.00 -3.37
C GLN A 128 3.25 -3.87 -3.55
N ILE A 129 2.81 -3.27 -4.64
CA ILE A 129 1.42 -3.32 -5.11
C ILE A 129 1.21 -4.63 -5.88
N VAL A 130 0.35 -5.47 -5.33
CA VAL A 130 0.13 -6.85 -5.79
C VAL A 130 -1.01 -6.94 -6.78
N SER A 131 -2.10 -6.22 -6.53
CA SER A 131 -3.26 -6.19 -7.44
C SER A 131 -4.17 -5.01 -7.10
N ILE A 132 -4.88 -4.51 -8.10
CA ILE A 132 -5.79 -3.36 -7.99
C ILE A 132 -7.13 -3.77 -8.57
N LYS A 133 -8.21 -3.43 -7.88
CA LYS A 133 -9.58 -3.75 -8.30
C LYS A 133 -10.51 -2.56 -8.10
N PRO A 134 -11.68 -2.55 -8.75
CA PRO A 134 -12.72 -1.59 -8.42
C PRO A 134 -13.03 -1.60 -6.92
N ALA A 135 -13.34 -0.43 -6.36
CA ALA A 135 -13.62 -0.27 -4.94
C ALA A 135 -14.69 -1.26 -4.44
N GLY A 136 -14.47 -1.84 -3.25
CA GLY A 136 -15.36 -2.81 -2.62
C GLY A 136 -15.24 -4.25 -3.14
N THR A 137 -14.28 -4.54 -4.03
CA THR A 137 -14.10 -5.88 -4.60
C THR A 137 -13.24 -6.81 -3.73
N PHE A 138 -12.23 -6.28 -3.04
CA PHE A 138 -11.39 -7.12 -2.20
C PHE A 138 -12.11 -7.47 -0.88
N THR A 139 -12.11 -8.78 -0.60
CA THR A 139 -12.60 -9.30 0.67
C THR A 139 -11.49 -9.22 1.70
N SER A 140 -11.71 -8.41 2.73
CA SER A 140 -10.82 -8.39 3.90
C SER A 140 -10.91 -9.71 4.65
N THR A 141 -9.78 -10.18 5.19
CA THR A 141 -9.75 -11.36 6.08
C THR A 141 -10.23 -11.05 7.50
N ASP A 142 -10.81 -9.88 7.71
CA ASP A 142 -11.44 -9.48 8.97
C ASP A 142 -12.76 -10.25 9.17
N GLN A 143 -12.67 -11.57 9.34
CA GLN A 143 -13.75 -12.35 9.95
C GLN A 143 -13.68 -12.11 11.46
N GLN A 144 -14.63 -11.29 11.95
CA GLN A 144 -15.00 -11.03 13.35
C GLN A 144 -14.25 -9.91 14.10
N SER A 145 -14.84 -8.71 14.00
CA SER A 145 -15.33 -7.92 15.14
C SER A 145 -14.46 -7.86 16.40
N ILE A 146 -13.23 -7.38 16.28
CA ILE A 146 -12.57 -6.79 17.44
C ILE A 146 -13.12 -5.36 17.56
N ARG A 147 -14.09 -5.15 18.47
CA ARG A 147 -14.70 -3.84 18.73
C ARG A 147 -13.60 -2.82 19.06
N ARG A 148 -13.27 -1.94 18.11
CA ARG A 148 -12.44 -0.77 18.35
C ARG A 148 -13.16 0.15 19.35
N ILE A 149 -12.48 0.55 20.42
CA ILE A 149 -13.04 1.48 21.41
C ILE A 149 -12.43 2.85 21.08
N SER A 150 -13.26 3.77 20.58
CA SER A 150 -12.84 5.11 20.17
C SER A 150 -12.40 5.98 21.35
N GLY A 151 -11.26 6.66 21.17
CA GLY A 151 -10.76 7.86 21.86
C GLY A 151 -11.47 8.34 23.14
N GLY A 152 -11.26 7.64 24.25
CA GLY A 152 -11.53 8.16 25.60
C GLY A 152 -10.31 8.00 26.51
N THR A 153 -10.25 8.77 27.60
CA THR A 153 -9.30 8.54 28.69
C THR A 153 -9.60 7.16 29.30
N PRO A 154 -8.70 6.18 29.23
CA PRO A 154 -9.04 4.81 29.61
C PRO A 154 -9.22 4.70 31.12
N THR A 155 -10.42 4.30 31.56
CA THR A 155 -10.82 4.13 32.96
C THR A 155 -10.62 2.69 33.47
N GLY A 156 -9.83 1.89 32.76
CA GLY A 156 -9.56 0.50 33.08
C GLY A 156 -8.29 0.28 33.91
N SER A 157 -8.15 -0.89 34.55
CA SER A 157 -6.98 -1.20 35.35
C SER A 157 -5.81 -1.68 34.49
N MET A 158 -4.58 -1.28 34.86
CA MET A 158 -3.37 -1.82 34.25
C MET A 158 -3.24 -3.33 34.54
N PRO A 159 -2.85 -4.16 33.57
CA PRO A 159 -2.46 -5.53 33.86
C PRO A 159 -1.29 -5.53 34.85
N THR A 160 -1.31 -6.48 35.77
CA THR A 160 -0.31 -6.66 36.83
C THR A 160 0.78 -7.64 36.44
N SER A 161 0.57 -8.40 35.35
CA SER A 161 1.52 -9.37 34.82
C SER A 161 1.36 -9.57 33.31
N THR A 162 2.39 -10.10 32.66
CA THR A 162 2.34 -10.53 31.26
C THR A 162 1.24 -11.57 31.04
N THR A 163 1.08 -12.52 31.94
CA THR A 163 0.01 -13.53 31.86
C THR A 163 -1.37 -12.89 31.86
N GLU A 164 -1.59 -11.88 32.71
CA GLU A 164 -2.85 -11.14 32.74
C GLU A 164 -3.09 -10.35 31.45
N LEU A 165 -2.06 -9.68 30.91
CA LEU A 165 -2.11 -8.99 29.63
C LEU A 165 -2.52 -9.95 28.50
N LEU A 166 -1.90 -11.13 28.41
CA LEU A 166 -2.22 -12.13 27.37
C LEU A 166 -3.63 -12.69 27.53
N ASN A 167 -4.11 -12.89 28.77
CA ASN A 167 -5.49 -13.33 29.01
C ASN A 167 -6.51 -12.26 28.60
N ARG A 168 -6.25 -10.99 28.89
CA ARG A 168 -7.07 -9.86 28.40
C ARG A 168 -7.06 -9.80 26.87
N ALA A 169 -5.91 -10.04 26.23
CA ALA A 169 -5.81 -10.10 24.78
C ALA A 169 -6.66 -11.23 24.18
N ARG A 170 -6.64 -12.44 24.77
CA ARG A 170 -7.52 -13.55 24.36
C ARG A 170 -9.00 -13.20 24.53
N ARG A 171 -9.37 -12.56 25.66
CA ARG A 171 -10.75 -12.07 25.88
C ARG A 171 -11.18 -11.04 24.83
N ALA A 172 -10.24 -10.25 24.34
CA ALA A 172 -10.48 -9.28 23.26
C ALA A 172 -10.64 -9.93 21.87
N GLY A 173 -10.42 -11.25 21.74
CA GLY A 173 -10.49 -11.97 20.47
C GLY A 173 -9.15 -12.11 19.73
N PHE A 174 -8.04 -11.64 20.32
CA PHE A 174 -6.72 -11.80 19.71
C PHE A 174 -6.18 -13.22 19.87
N ALA A 175 -5.53 -13.74 18.83
CA ALA A 175 -4.72 -14.95 18.97
C ALA A 175 -3.40 -14.64 19.69
N VAL A 176 -2.95 -15.55 20.54
CA VAL A 176 -1.68 -15.44 21.25
C VAL A 176 -0.81 -16.64 20.96
N SER A 177 0.39 -16.42 20.42
CA SER A 177 1.38 -17.47 20.19
C SER A 177 2.68 -17.19 20.93
N VAL A 178 3.49 -18.23 21.10
CA VAL A 178 4.87 -18.10 21.57
C VAL A 178 5.76 -18.02 20.33
N ALA A 179 6.54 -16.94 20.21
CA ALA A 179 7.62 -16.83 19.24
C ALA A 179 8.88 -17.51 19.79
N GLY A 180 9.96 -17.57 19.00
CA GLY A 180 11.28 -17.95 19.52
C GLY A 180 11.71 -17.10 20.72
N SER A 181 12.83 -17.44 21.35
CA SER A 181 13.37 -16.76 22.56
C SER A 181 12.38 -16.57 23.74
N GLY A 182 11.21 -17.23 23.72
CA GLY A 182 10.21 -17.17 24.78
C GLY A 182 9.31 -15.92 24.77
N HIS A 183 9.40 -15.07 23.73
CA HIS A 183 8.53 -13.89 23.61
C HIS A 183 7.13 -14.29 23.15
N HIS A 184 6.11 -13.55 23.57
CA HIS A 184 4.75 -13.78 23.12
C HIS A 184 4.43 -12.89 21.92
N LYS A 185 3.57 -13.35 21.03
CA LYS A 185 2.98 -12.53 19.96
C LYS A 185 1.48 -12.49 20.11
N ILE A 186 0.93 -11.29 20.08
CA ILE A 186 -0.51 -11.04 20.01
C ILE A 186 -0.81 -10.67 18.57
N TRP A 187 -1.67 -11.44 17.92
CA TRP A 187 -2.07 -11.24 16.53
C TRP A 187 -3.38 -10.48 16.49
N GLY A 188 -3.47 -9.50 15.59
CA GLY A 188 -4.68 -8.70 15.36
C GLY A 188 -5.84 -9.51 14.77
N SER A 189 -5.60 -10.76 14.35
CA SER A 189 -6.63 -11.72 13.97
C SER A 189 -6.82 -12.79 15.07
N SER A 190 -7.95 -13.50 14.99
CA SER A 190 -8.24 -14.67 15.83
C SER A 190 -7.39 -15.90 15.50
N THR A 191 -6.51 -15.83 14.48
CA THR A 191 -5.63 -16.92 14.04
C THR A 191 -4.15 -16.52 14.17
N SER A 192 -3.37 -17.33 14.89
CA SER A 192 -1.93 -17.08 15.02
C SER A 192 -1.22 -17.15 13.67
N GLY A 193 -0.34 -16.20 13.39
CA GLY A 193 0.40 -16.12 12.11
C GLY A 193 -0.28 -15.31 11.02
N GLN A 194 -1.47 -14.73 11.28
CA GLN A 194 -2.21 -13.92 10.32
C GLN A 194 -2.40 -12.48 10.81
N GLY A 195 -2.13 -11.51 9.93
CA GLY A 195 -2.28 -10.08 10.18
C GLY A 195 -1.14 -9.46 10.99
N LEU A 196 -1.35 -8.21 11.41
CA LEU A 196 -0.41 -7.46 12.25
C LEU A 196 -0.21 -8.17 13.60
N SER A 197 1.01 -8.11 14.13
CA SER A 197 1.33 -8.72 15.43
C SER A 197 2.10 -7.75 16.32
N VAL A 198 1.79 -7.76 17.62
CA VAL A 198 2.57 -7.08 18.64
C VAL A 198 3.38 -8.11 19.41
N THR A 199 4.70 -7.91 19.49
CA THR A 199 5.60 -8.78 20.25
C THR A 199 5.69 -8.30 21.68
N ILE A 200 5.42 -9.19 22.62
CA ILE A 200 5.50 -8.95 24.06
C ILE A 200 6.78 -9.62 24.59
N PRO A 201 7.74 -8.84 25.12
CA PRO A 201 8.95 -9.39 25.69
C PRO A 201 8.64 -10.36 26.83
N ALA A 202 9.42 -11.43 26.93
CA ALA A 202 9.25 -12.46 27.97
C ALA A 202 9.42 -11.88 29.39
N THR A 203 10.15 -10.76 29.50
CA THR A 203 10.55 -10.09 30.74
C THR A 203 9.79 -8.79 31.01
N ALA A 204 8.76 -8.45 30.23
CA ALA A 204 7.99 -7.21 30.39
C ALA A 204 7.03 -7.24 31.61
N SER A 205 7.48 -7.76 32.75
CA SER A 205 6.71 -7.86 33.99
C SER A 205 6.72 -6.59 34.84
N ASP A 206 7.51 -5.58 34.45
CA ASP A 206 7.53 -4.27 35.12
C ASP A 206 6.41 -3.36 34.62
N HIS A 207 5.99 -2.41 35.47
CA HIS A 207 4.86 -1.51 35.17
C HIS A 207 5.03 -0.76 33.84
N ARG A 208 6.28 -0.35 33.53
CA ARG A 208 6.60 0.35 32.29
C ARG A 208 6.54 -0.56 31.06
N GLY A 209 7.02 -1.80 31.16
CA GLY A 209 6.92 -2.79 30.08
C GLY A 209 5.47 -3.13 29.75
N LEU A 210 4.62 -3.31 30.77
CA LEU A 210 3.19 -3.56 30.58
C LEU A 210 2.47 -2.34 29.99
N LEU A 211 2.82 -1.12 30.40
CA LEU A 211 2.25 0.11 29.83
C LEU A 211 2.60 0.24 28.35
N ASN A 212 3.88 0.03 28.00
CA ASN A 212 4.33 0.10 26.61
C ASN A 212 3.62 -0.94 25.75
N ALA A 213 3.47 -2.17 26.26
CA ALA A 213 2.73 -3.22 25.57
C ALA A 213 1.25 -2.85 25.34
N VAL A 214 0.57 -2.33 26.36
CA VAL A 214 -0.83 -1.87 26.23
C VAL A 214 -0.94 -0.73 25.21
N MET A 215 -0.03 0.24 25.25
CA MET A 215 -0.03 1.37 24.31
C MET A 215 0.23 0.90 22.87
N GLN A 216 1.15 -0.04 22.68
CA GLN A 216 1.44 -0.62 21.37
C GLN A 216 0.26 -1.42 20.83
N ILE A 217 -0.39 -2.24 21.66
CA ILE A 217 -1.62 -2.98 21.31
C ILE A 217 -2.74 -2.00 20.93
N ARG A 218 -2.89 -0.91 21.69
CA ARG A 218 -3.88 0.12 21.39
C ARG A 218 -3.59 0.85 20.08
N SER A 219 -2.35 1.25 19.82
CA SER A 219 -1.99 1.92 18.57
C SER A 219 -2.11 1.00 17.37
N THR A 220 -1.75 -0.27 17.50
CA THR A 220 -1.74 -1.22 16.39
C THR A 220 -3.13 -1.80 16.10
N PHE A 221 -3.92 -2.10 17.13
CA PHE A 221 -5.21 -2.79 16.96
C PHE A 221 -6.43 -1.94 17.32
N GLY A 222 -6.25 -0.74 17.88
CA GLY A 222 -7.37 0.11 18.31
C GLY A 222 -8.12 -0.41 19.55
N VAL A 223 -7.51 -1.33 20.31
CA VAL A 223 -8.09 -1.93 21.52
C VAL A 223 -7.24 -1.60 22.73
N ASP A 224 -7.88 -1.06 23.76
CA ASP A 224 -7.24 -0.84 25.05
C ASP A 224 -7.54 -1.99 26.02
N LEU A 225 -6.54 -2.85 26.28
CA LEU A 225 -6.71 -4.02 27.14
C LEU A 225 -6.96 -3.67 28.60
N ARG A 226 -6.77 -2.41 29.03
CA ARG A 226 -7.12 -1.99 30.40
C ARG A 226 -8.61 -2.13 30.68
N LEU A 227 -9.44 -2.06 29.64
CA LEU A 227 -10.90 -2.09 29.72
C LEU A 227 -11.47 -3.52 29.84
N LEU A 228 -10.61 -4.55 29.88
CA LEU A 228 -10.97 -5.96 29.84
C LEU A 228 -10.50 -6.76 31.05
#